data_AF-A0A091MW15-F1
#
_entry.id   AF-A0A091MW15-F1
#
_cell.length_a   1.000
_cell.length_b   1.000
_cell.length_c   1.000
_cell.angle_alpha   90.00
_cell.angle_beta   90.00
_cell.angle_gamma   90.00
#
_symmetry.space_group_name_H-M   'P 1'
#
loop_
_entity.id
_entity.type
_entity.pdbx_description
1 polymer ?
#
loop_
_entity_poly.entity_id
_entity_poly.type
_entity_poly.pdbx_seq_one_letter_code
_entity_poly.pdbx_strand_id
1 'polypeptide(L)' 'QTVLEEMNRLGMIVDLAHVSVETMKVVLNHSKAPVIFSHSSAYALCSSRRHVPDDVLR' A
#
# COMPACT_ATOMS: atom_id res chain seq x y z
N GLN A 1 -7.90 -5.05 18.00
CA GLN A 1 -6.93 -4.07 17.48
C GLN A 1 -6.16 -4.74 16.36
N THR A 2 -6.13 -4.15 15.17
CA THR A 2 -5.38 -4.68 14.02
C THR A 2 -3.93 -4.18 14.02
N VAL A 3 -3.03 -4.85 13.27
CA VAL A 3 -1.64 -4.38 13.13
C VAL A 3 -1.60 -2.98 12.52
N LEU A 4 -2.46 -2.69 11.54
CA LEU A 4 -2.55 -1.37 10.89
C LEU A 4 -2.90 -0.25 11.89
N GLU A 5 -3.86 -0.50 12.79
CA GLU A 5 -4.25 0.46 13.83
C GLU A 5 -3.08 0.78 14.77
N GLU A 6 -2.31 -0.23 15.15
CA GLU A 6 -1.16 -0.05 16.03
C GLU A 6 -0.01 0.68 15.33
N MET A 7 0.25 0.38 14.05
CA MET A 7 1.22 1.12 13.24
C MET A 7 0.85 2.60 13.14
N ASN A 8 -0.42 2.91 12.88
CA ASN A 8 -0.89 4.29 12.86
C ASN A 8 -0.78 4.98 14.24
N ARG A 9 -1.08 4.26 15.34
CA ARG A 9 -0.93 4.78 16.70
C ARG A 9 0.52 5.13 17.05
N LEU A 10 1.46 4.31 16.60
CA LEU A 10 2.91 4.51 16.84
C LEU A 10 3.55 5.54 15.91
N GLY A 11 2.86 6.00 14.86
CA GLY A 11 3.45 6.83 13.82
C GLY A 11 4.42 6.07 12.91
N MET A 12 4.24 4.74 12.79
CA MET A 12 5.03 3.90 11.90
C MET A 12 4.56 4.07 10.45
N ILE A 13 5.51 4.26 9.54
CA ILE A 13 5.22 4.34 8.10
C ILE A 13 4.83 2.94 7.61
N VAL A 14 3.68 2.85 6.94
CA VAL A 14 3.19 1.60 6.33
C VAL A 14 3.68 1.53 4.88
N ASP A 15 4.41 0.47 4.55
CA ASP A 15 4.91 0.20 3.20
C ASP A 15 4.08 -0.88 2.50
N LEU A 16 3.64 -0.59 1.28
CA LEU A 16 2.80 -1.44 0.45
C LEU A 16 3.56 -2.16 -0.66
N ALA A 17 4.88 -2.00 -0.76
CA ALA A 17 5.67 -2.83 -1.66
C ALA A 17 5.50 -4.33 -1.31
N HIS A 18 5.44 -5.19 -2.32
CA HIS A 18 5.27 -6.66 -2.23
C HIS A 18 3.92 -7.22 -1.79
N VAL A 19 2.98 -6.39 -1.33
CA VAL A 19 1.68 -6.90 -0.88
C VAL A 19 0.76 -7.19 -2.09
N SER A 20 -0.36 -7.88 -1.85
CA SER A 20 -1.37 -8.10 -2.89
C SER A 20 -2.16 -6.81 -3.17
N VAL A 21 -2.77 -6.71 -4.35
CA VAL A 21 -3.64 -5.57 -4.71
C VAL A 21 -4.81 -5.43 -3.73
N GLU A 22 -5.35 -6.54 -3.23
CA GLU A 22 -6.39 -6.52 -2.21
C GLU A 22 -5.91 -5.85 -0.92
N THR A 23 -4.73 -6.23 -0.42
CA THR A 23 -4.14 -5.61 0.77
C THR A 23 -3.84 -4.13 0.54
N MET A 24 -3.34 -3.74 -0.64
CA MET A 24 -3.13 -2.32 -0.98
C MET A 24 -4.43 -1.51 -0.78
N LYS A 25 -5.54 -2.00 -1.34
CA LYS A 25 -6.85 -1.34 -1.25
C LYS A 25 -7.38 -1.30 0.18
N VAL A 26 -7.25 -2.39 0.94
CA VAL A 26 -7.68 -2.42 2.35
C VAL A 26 -6.91 -1.39 3.16
N VAL A 27 -5.58 -1.32 3.01
CA VAL A 27 -4.75 -0.38 3.76
C VAL A 27 -5.04 1.07 3.35
N LEU A 28 -5.15 1.37 2.05
CA LEU A 28 -5.48 2.72 1.57
C LEU A 28 -6.83 3.21 2.09
N ASN A 29 -7.83 2.32 2.24
CA ASN A 29 -9.15 2.69 2.75
C ASN A 29 -9.21 2.86 4.28
N HIS A 30 -8.31 2.24 5.04
CA HIS A 30 -8.40 2.18 6.51
C HIS A 30 -7.26 2.90 7.24
N SER A 31 -6.13 3.15 6.58
CA SER A 31 -4.98 3.83 7.21
C SER A 31 -5.35 5.27 7.56
N LYS A 32 -5.03 5.66 8.79
CA LYS A 32 -5.24 7.03 9.29
C LYS A 32 -4.06 7.96 9.02
N ALA A 33 -2.97 7.42 8.49
CA ALA A 33 -1.74 8.15 8.15
C ALA A 33 -1.30 7.83 6.71
N PRO A 34 -0.50 8.70 6.07
CA PRO A 34 0.06 8.44 4.75
C PRO A 34 0.83 7.11 4.71
N VAL A 35 0.75 6.43 3.57
CA VAL A 35 1.45 5.17 3.29
C VAL A 35 2.45 5.37 2.15
N ILE A 36 3.35 4.42 1.96
CA ILE A 36 4.35 4.47 0.89
C ILE A 36 4.35 3.18 0.06
N PHE A 37 4.84 3.29 -1.17
CA PHE A 37 5.42 2.16 -1.90
C PHE A 37 6.92 2.40 -1.95
N SER A 38 7.69 1.80 -1.03
CA SER A 38 9.13 2.09 -0.93
C SER A 38 9.90 1.71 -2.20
N HIS A 39 9.45 0.66 -2.89
CA HIS A 39 10.01 0.22 -4.16
C HIS A 39 8.98 -0.57 -4.98
N SER A 40 8.32 0.09 -5.91
CA SER A 40 7.43 -0.51 -6.91
C SER A 40 7.36 0.41 -8.14
N SER A 41 7.00 -0.15 -9.29
CA SER A 41 6.70 0.63 -10.50
C SER A 41 5.20 0.66 -10.79
N ALA A 42 4.78 1.49 -11.75
CA ALA A 42 3.40 1.47 -12.26
C ALA A 42 3.18 0.23 -13.16
N TYR A 43 2.06 -0.45 -12.95
CA TYR A 43 1.70 -1.64 -13.73
C TYR A 43 1.57 -1.31 -15.23
N ALA A 44 1.06 -0.13 -15.57
CA ALA A 44 0.94 0.34 -16.94
C ALA A 44 2.28 0.43 -17.69
N LEU A 45 3.40 0.63 -16.97
CA LEU A 45 4.74 0.69 -17.56
C LEU A 45 5.45 -0.66 -17.59
N CYS A 46 5.16 -1.54 -16.63
CA CYS A 46 5.74 -2.87 -16.56
C CYS A 46 4.73 -3.83 -15.95
N SER A 47 4.15 -4.71 -16.77
CA SER A 47 3.04 -5.60 -16.43
C SER A 47 3.46 -6.80 -15.57
N SER A 48 3.92 -6.53 -14.34
CA SER A 48 4.25 -7.52 -13.31
C SER A 48 3.25 -7.43 -12.17
N ARG A 49 2.88 -8.57 -11.57
CA ARG A 49 1.99 -8.60 -10.39
C ARG A 49 2.56 -7.87 -9.16
N ARG A 50 3.86 -7.55 -9.19
CA ARG A 50 4.55 -6.73 -8.19
C ARG A 50 4.19 -5.24 -8.30
N HIS A 51 3.81 -4.77 -9.49
CA HIS A 51 3.64 -3.35 -9.79
C HIS A 51 2.22 -2.87 -9.51
N VAL A 52 2.12 -1.58 -9.21
CA VAL A 52 0.90 -0.97 -8.68
C VAL A 52 -0.06 -0.68 -9.82
N PRO A 53 -1.28 -1.24 -9.81
CA PRO A 53 -2.31 -0.91 -10.79
C PRO A 53 -2.71 0.57 -10.74
N ASP A 54 -3.13 1.13 -11.87
CA ASP A 54 -3.49 2.55 -11.96
C ASP A 54 -4.69 2.93 -11.07
N ASP A 55 -5.59 1.99 -10.77
CA ASP A 55 -6.71 2.21 -9.84
C ASP A 55 -6.27 2.28 -8.37
N VAL A 56 -5.04 1.83 -8.06
CA VAL A 56 -4.43 1.95 -6.73
C VAL A 56 -3.53 3.19 -6.62
N LEU A 57 -3.00 3.70 -7.75
CA LEU A 57 -2.13 4.90 -7.78
C LEU A 57 -2.87 6.24 -7.76
N ARG A 58 -4.20 6.25 -7.95
CA ARG A 58 -5.04 7.45 -7.96
C ARG A 58 -5.55 7.80 -6.57
#